data_AF-A0A5K1JZ49-F1
#
_entry.id   AF-A0A5K1JZ49-F1
#
_cell.length_a   1.000
_cell.length_b   1.000
_cell.length_c   1.000
_cell.angle_alpha   90.00
_cell.angle_beta   90.00
_cell.angle_gamma   90.00
#
_symmetry.space_group_name_H-M   'P 1'
#
loop_
_entity.id
_entity.type
_entity.pdbx_description
1 polymer ?
#
loop_
_entity_poly.entity_id
_entity_poly.type
_entity_poly.pdbx_seq_one_letter_code
_entity_poly.pdbx_strand_id
1 'polypeptide(L)'
;MLRFMKDRTLEFAAFLAELVKEGTIPPAQPWRNTITGGIVLVGWSMGGLWMTAFLAHVSSSPHSRKLREYVRRVVIYDTPSTTLGYARPPTDFDAFMRAMRGDRRALTPSWFSGYFAHGRPLAVDTLEYKTPLAHPPRRSRHSALRSGSASTRVRPSPAGGPTRSSPSMGTAAGSSASSGGARST
;
A
#
# COMPACT_ATOMS: atom_id res chain seq x y z
N MET A 1 -13.29 15.84 -8.77
CA MET A 1 -12.58 14.54 -8.75
C MET A 1 -11.47 14.44 -9.77
N LEU A 2 -11.71 14.79 -11.06
CA LEU A 2 -10.69 14.72 -12.11
C LEU A 2 -9.38 15.47 -11.78
N ARG A 3 -9.48 16.73 -11.32
CA ARG A 3 -8.30 17.51 -10.91
C ARG A 3 -7.53 16.85 -9.77
N PHE A 4 -8.22 16.36 -8.75
CA PHE A 4 -7.60 15.65 -7.64
C PHE A 4 -6.82 14.41 -8.11
N MET A 5 -7.43 13.56 -8.94
CA MET A 5 -6.77 12.34 -9.43
C MET A 5 -5.57 12.66 -10.32
N LYS A 6 -5.65 13.72 -11.12
CA LYS A 6 -4.52 14.22 -11.90
C LYS A 6 -3.38 14.69 -10.99
N ASP A 7 -3.66 15.57 -10.04
CA ASP A 7 -2.63 16.12 -9.14
C ASP A 7 -1.94 15.01 -8.36
N ARG A 8 -2.72 14.07 -7.81
CA ARG A 8 -2.20 12.88 -7.13
C ARG A 8 -1.36 11.97 -8.04
N THR A 9 -1.75 11.82 -9.31
CA THR A 9 -0.96 11.04 -10.29
C THR A 9 0.39 11.69 -10.53
N LEU A 10 0.44 13.02 -10.62
CA LEU A 10 1.69 13.75 -10.86
C LEU A 10 2.64 13.63 -9.66
N GLU A 11 2.12 13.72 -8.43
CA GLU A 11 2.88 13.46 -7.22
C GLU A 11 3.42 12.03 -7.18
N PHE A 12 2.58 11.04 -7.52
CA PHE A 12 3.02 9.65 -7.56
C PHE A 12 4.07 9.39 -8.65
N ALA A 13 3.93 10.03 -9.81
CA ALA A 13 4.93 9.97 -10.87
C ALA A 13 6.27 10.59 -10.45
N ALA A 14 6.24 11.72 -9.74
CA ALA A 14 7.45 12.34 -9.19
C ALA A 14 8.13 11.41 -8.16
N PHE A 15 7.34 10.81 -7.26
CA PHE A 15 7.85 9.81 -6.32
C PHE A 15 8.54 8.64 -7.02
N LEU A 16 7.91 8.06 -8.06
CA LEU A 16 8.51 6.96 -8.82
C LEU A 16 9.80 7.38 -9.53
N ALA A 17 9.87 8.63 -10.01
CA ALA A 17 11.06 9.15 -10.69
C ALA A 17 12.25 9.33 -9.73
N GLU A 18 11.99 9.79 -8.50
CA GLU A 18 13.00 9.86 -7.44
C GLU A 18 13.37 8.46 -6.94
N LEU A 19 12.41 7.55 -6.77
CA LEU A 19 12.68 6.15 -6.40
C LEU A 19 13.64 5.48 -7.39
N VAL A 20 13.43 5.70 -8.69
CA VAL A 20 14.31 5.20 -9.75
C VAL A 20 15.68 5.88 -9.74
N LYS A 21 15.76 7.15 -9.33
CA LYS A 21 16.99 7.93 -9.31
C LYS A 21 17.88 7.54 -8.11
N GLU A 22 17.28 7.35 -6.95
CA GLU A 22 17.99 7.00 -5.71
C GLU A 22 18.21 5.49 -5.58
N GLY A 23 17.29 4.70 -6.11
CA GLY A 23 17.35 3.25 -6.05
C GLY A 23 18.22 2.64 -7.15
N THR A 24 18.70 1.42 -6.90
CA THR A 24 19.38 0.58 -7.89
C THR A 24 18.40 -0.22 -8.74
N ILE A 25 17.27 0.40 -9.13
CA ILE A 25 16.27 -0.27 -9.97
C ILE A 25 16.83 -0.32 -11.40
N PRO A 26 17.03 -1.50 -12.00
CA PRO A 26 17.40 -1.58 -13.40
C PRO A 26 16.20 -1.19 -14.29
N PRO A 27 16.40 -0.53 -15.44
CA PRO A 27 15.35 -0.31 -16.42
C PRO A 27 14.68 -1.62 -16.87
N ALA A 28 13.47 -1.51 -17.40
CA ALA A 28 12.78 -2.64 -18.01
C ALA A 28 13.48 -3.00 -19.33
N GLN A 29 14.02 -4.21 -19.40
CA GLN A 29 14.78 -4.67 -20.56
C GLN A 29 14.34 -6.06 -21.01
N PRO A 30 14.30 -6.34 -22.32
CA PRO A 30 14.08 -7.69 -22.83
C PRO A 30 15.24 -8.60 -22.42
N TRP A 31 14.92 -9.78 -21.93
CA TRP A 31 15.89 -10.83 -21.62
C TRP A 31 15.34 -12.19 -22.06
N ARG A 32 15.99 -12.79 -23.05
CA ARG A 32 15.47 -13.98 -23.75
C ARG A 32 14.01 -13.73 -24.21
N ASN A 33 13.06 -14.43 -23.61
CA ASN A 33 11.63 -14.36 -23.90
C ASN A 33 10.81 -13.68 -22.79
N THR A 34 11.46 -13.00 -21.85
CA THR A 34 10.80 -12.29 -20.74
C THR A 34 11.32 -10.85 -20.62
N ILE A 35 10.59 -10.00 -19.89
CA ILE A 35 11.08 -8.67 -19.52
C ILE A 35 11.64 -8.77 -18.11
N THR A 36 12.88 -8.33 -17.90
CA THR A 36 13.54 -8.24 -16.59
C THR A 36 13.70 -6.78 -16.18
N GLY A 37 13.91 -6.54 -14.88
CA GLY A 37 13.98 -5.20 -14.33
C GLY A 37 12.66 -4.42 -14.38
N GLY A 38 12.76 -3.13 -14.08
CA GLY A 38 11.64 -2.20 -14.04
C GLY A 38 10.71 -2.37 -12.83
N ILE A 39 9.58 -1.67 -12.90
CA ILE A 39 8.56 -1.54 -11.87
C ILE A 39 7.24 -2.10 -12.43
N VAL A 40 6.58 -2.94 -11.64
CA VAL A 40 5.19 -3.35 -11.87
C VAL A 40 4.31 -2.66 -10.84
N LEU A 41 3.37 -1.85 -11.31
CA LEU A 41 2.37 -1.22 -10.45
C LEU A 41 1.15 -2.13 -10.37
N VAL A 42 0.67 -2.42 -9.17
CA VAL A 42 -0.48 -3.30 -8.96
C VAL A 42 -1.52 -2.55 -8.12
N GLY A 43 -2.68 -2.33 -8.71
CA GLY A 43 -3.85 -1.78 -8.04
C GLY A 43 -4.86 -2.88 -7.75
N TRP A 44 -5.13 -3.11 -6.47
CA TRP A 44 -6.18 -4.01 -6.01
C TRP A 44 -7.34 -3.22 -5.42
N SER A 45 -8.58 -3.67 -5.64
CA SER A 45 -9.79 -3.03 -5.11
C SER A 45 -9.84 -1.56 -5.55
N MET A 46 -10.00 -0.61 -4.62
CA MET A 46 -9.96 0.83 -4.92
C MET A 46 -8.59 1.29 -5.47
N GLY A 47 -7.53 0.50 -5.31
CA GLY A 47 -6.23 0.73 -5.93
C GLY A 47 -6.30 0.78 -7.47
N GLY A 48 -7.26 0.07 -8.08
CA GLY A 48 -7.49 0.13 -9.52
C GLY A 48 -7.82 1.55 -10.03
N LEU A 49 -8.54 2.34 -9.23
CA LEU A 49 -8.84 3.75 -9.54
C LEU A 49 -7.56 4.58 -9.66
N TRP A 50 -6.56 4.31 -8.82
CA TRP A 50 -5.28 5.00 -8.88
C TRP A 50 -4.46 4.58 -10.09
N MET A 51 -4.54 3.31 -10.47
CA MET A 51 -3.87 2.80 -11.67
C MET A 51 -4.48 3.36 -12.96
N THR A 52 -5.81 3.47 -13.04
CA THR A 52 -6.46 4.10 -14.19
C THR A 52 -6.14 5.59 -14.28
N ALA A 53 -6.16 6.31 -13.15
CA ALA A 53 -5.73 7.70 -13.11
C ALA A 53 -4.26 7.87 -13.50
N PHE A 54 -3.39 6.98 -13.02
CA PHE A 54 -1.98 6.97 -13.38
C PHE A 54 -1.82 6.85 -14.90
N LEU A 55 -2.44 5.85 -15.52
CA LEU A 55 -2.39 5.65 -16.97
C LEU A 55 -2.96 6.84 -17.75
N ALA A 56 -4.02 7.47 -17.25
CA ALA A 56 -4.67 8.61 -17.90
C ALA A 56 -3.84 9.91 -17.86
N HIS A 57 -3.01 10.10 -16.82
CA HIS A 57 -2.37 11.39 -16.57
C HIS A 57 -0.84 11.36 -16.52
N VAL A 58 -0.21 10.18 -16.46
CA VAL A 58 1.27 10.06 -16.36
C VAL A 58 1.98 10.74 -17.53
N SER A 59 1.38 10.76 -18.74
CA SER A 59 1.96 11.42 -19.91
C SER A 59 2.13 12.93 -19.74
N SER A 60 1.32 13.55 -18.86
CA SER A 60 1.45 14.98 -18.51
C SER A 60 2.55 15.26 -17.48
N SER A 61 3.16 14.22 -16.90
CA SER A 61 4.26 14.38 -15.95
C SER A 61 5.55 14.79 -16.68
N PRO A 62 6.34 15.72 -16.13
CA PRO A 62 7.71 15.99 -16.60
C PRO A 62 8.60 14.75 -16.61
N HIS A 63 8.28 13.75 -15.78
CA HIS A 63 9.05 12.51 -15.64
C HIS A 63 8.56 11.38 -16.55
N SER A 64 7.55 11.61 -17.38
CA SER A 64 6.91 10.58 -18.22
C SER A 64 7.90 9.80 -19.09
N ARG A 65 8.87 10.49 -19.71
CA ARG A 65 9.93 9.88 -20.53
C ARG A 65 10.78 8.90 -19.73
N LYS A 66 11.27 9.33 -18.58
CA LYS A 66 12.06 8.46 -17.68
C LYS A 66 11.22 7.29 -17.20
N LEU A 67 10.00 7.53 -16.71
CA LEU A 67 9.13 6.48 -16.20
C LEU A 67 8.77 5.42 -17.25
N ARG A 68 8.73 5.77 -18.54
CA ARG A 68 8.50 4.83 -19.64
C ARG A 68 9.55 3.71 -19.70
N GLU A 69 10.78 3.98 -19.29
CA GLU A 69 11.87 3.01 -19.27
C GLU A 69 11.77 2.05 -18.08
N TYR A 70 11.04 2.42 -17.03
CA TYR A 70 10.99 1.66 -15.78
C TYR A 70 9.63 1.01 -15.54
N VAL A 71 8.52 1.72 -15.75
CA VAL A 71 7.18 1.18 -15.53
C VAL A 71 6.82 0.25 -16.69
N ARG A 72 6.99 -1.06 -16.47
CA ARG A 72 6.78 -2.06 -17.51
C ARG A 72 5.35 -2.59 -17.59
N ARG A 73 4.62 -2.54 -16.47
CA ARG A 73 3.27 -3.08 -16.38
C ARG A 73 2.48 -2.40 -15.29
N VAL A 74 1.21 -2.15 -15.60
CA VAL A 74 0.19 -1.77 -14.63
C VAL A 74 -0.83 -2.91 -14.59
N VAL A 75 -1.06 -3.47 -13.42
CA VAL A 75 -2.03 -4.54 -13.17
C VAL A 75 -3.19 -3.97 -12.38
N ILE A 76 -4.39 -4.05 -12.95
CA ILE A 76 -5.63 -3.67 -12.29
C ILE A 76 -6.33 -4.99 -11.93
N TYR A 77 -6.44 -5.27 -10.63
CA TYR A 77 -6.90 -6.56 -10.14
C TYR A 77 -8.11 -6.39 -9.21
N ASP A 78 -9.16 -7.17 -9.46
CA ASP A 78 -10.37 -7.24 -8.62
C ASP A 78 -10.88 -5.84 -8.19
N THR A 79 -11.01 -4.98 -9.19
CA THR A 79 -11.36 -3.56 -9.03
C THR A 79 -12.87 -3.39 -9.20
N PRO A 80 -13.56 -2.62 -8.34
CA PRO A 80 -15.00 -2.43 -8.47
C PRO A 80 -15.36 -1.84 -9.82
N SER A 81 -16.33 -2.43 -10.52
CA SER A 81 -16.74 -2.03 -11.86
C SER A 81 -17.11 -0.54 -11.97
N THR A 82 -17.68 0.02 -10.90
CA THR A 82 -18.03 1.44 -10.76
C THR A 82 -16.83 2.37 -10.88
N THR A 83 -15.65 1.95 -10.42
CA THR A 83 -14.42 2.76 -10.52
C THR A 83 -13.84 2.79 -11.93
N LEU A 84 -14.24 1.85 -12.79
CA LEU A 84 -13.85 1.77 -14.20
C LEU A 84 -14.89 2.42 -15.13
N GLY A 85 -15.96 3.01 -14.59
CA GLY A 85 -17.00 3.68 -15.36
C GLY A 85 -18.03 2.75 -16.00
N TYR A 86 -18.05 1.45 -15.63
CA TYR A 86 -19.08 0.55 -16.12
C TYR A 86 -20.45 0.91 -15.54
N ALA A 87 -21.48 0.79 -16.39
CA ALA A 87 -22.87 0.93 -15.96
C ALA A 87 -23.20 -0.14 -14.91
N ARG A 88 -23.95 0.27 -13.87
CA ARG A 88 -24.43 -0.68 -12.86
C ARG A 88 -25.71 -1.35 -13.34
N PRO A 89 -25.88 -2.65 -13.07
CA PRO A 89 -27.17 -3.31 -13.25
C PRO A 89 -28.26 -2.60 -12.42
N PRO A 90 -29.50 -2.51 -12.91
CA PRO A 90 -30.60 -1.83 -12.20
C PRO A 90 -30.88 -2.40 -10.80
N THR A 91 -30.61 -3.69 -10.60
CA THR A 91 -30.89 -4.45 -9.37
C THR A 91 -29.70 -4.56 -8.42
N ASP A 92 -28.60 -3.86 -8.69
CA ASP A 92 -27.31 -4.13 -8.06
C ASP A 92 -27.21 -3.61 -6.61
N PHE A 93 -27.02 -4.52 -5.66
CA PHE A 93 -26.73 -4.17 -4.28
C PHE A 93 -25.24 -3.94 -4.07
N ASP A 94 -24.88 -2.71 -3.71
CA ASP A 94 -23.51 -2.34 -3.35
C ASP A 94 -23.51 -1.75 -1.94
N ALA A 95 -23.00 -2.54 -0.99
CA ALA A 95 -22.87 -2.15 0.40
C ALA A 95 -21.96 -0.92 0.59
N PHE A 96 -20.91 -0.78 -0.22
CA PHE A 96 -19.99 0.34 -0.16
C PHE A 96 -20.69 1.64 -0.56
N MET A 97 -21.45 1.64 -1.66
CA MET A 97 -22.19 2.82 -2.10
C MET A 97 -23.32 3.20 -1.14
N ARG A 98 -23.99 2.21 -0.53
CA ARG A 98 -24.99 2.48 0.52
C ARG A 98 -24.36 3.12 1.75
N ALA A 99 -23.19 2.65 2.16
CA ALA A 99 -22.46 3.24 3.28
C ALA A 99 -21.98 4.66 3.00
N MET A 100 -21.52 4.94 1.78
CA MET A 100 -21.18 6.30 1.35
C MET A 100 -22.40 7.24 1.35
N ARG A 101 -23.62 6.71 1.18
CA ARG A 101 -24.89 7.46 1.28
C ARG A 101 -25.45 7.52 2.70
N GLY A 102 -24.72 7.05 3.71
CA GLY A 102 -25.08 7.16 5.12
C GLY A 102 -25.52 5.86 5.79
N ASP A 103 -25.83 4.80 5.03
CA ASP A 103 -26.17 3.48 5.59
C ASP A 103 -24.90 2.69 5.94
N ARG A 104 -24.18 3.16 6.97
CA ARG A 104 -22.91 2.55 7.41
C ARG A 104 -23.07 1.09 7.84
N ARG A 105 -24.30 0.66 8.20
CA ARG A 105 -24.60 -0.71 8.59
C ARG A 105 -24.57 -1.69 7.41
N ALA A 106 -24.73 -1.20 6.19
CA ALA A 106 -24.56 -2.02 4.99
C ALA A 106 -23.12 -2.54 4.85
N LEU A 107 -22.12 -1.76 5.29
CA LEU A 107 -20.71 -2.09 5.14
C LEU A 107 -20.20 -2.99 6.26
N THR A 108 -20.35 -4.30 6.10
CA THR A 108 -19.81 -5.27 7.05
C THR A 108 -18.53 -5.92 6.52
N PRO A 109 -17.53 -6.24 7.38
CA PRO A 109 -16.39 -7.05 6.96
C PRO A 109 -16.80 -8.42 6.37
N SER A 110 -17.94 -8.95 6.82
CA SER A 110 -18.56 -10.15 6.26
C SER A 110 -19.00 -9.98 4.82
N TRP A 111 -19.44 -8.80 4.42
CA TRP A 111 -19.85 -8.55 3.04
C TRP A 111 -18.64 -8.56 2.09
N PHE A 112 -17.54 -7.90 2.45
CA PHE A 112 -16.34 -7.86 1.62
C PHE A 112 -15.63 -9.20 1.42
N SER A 113 -15.76 -10.12 2.38
CA SER A 113 -14.97 -11.36 2.42
C SER A 113 -15.82 -12.62 2.50
N GLY A 114 -17.14 -12.47 2.41
CA GLY A 114 -18.09 -13.57 2.45
C GLY A 114 -18.21 -14.27 1.11
N TYR A 115 -18.60 -15.54 1.16
CA TYR A 115 -19.07 -16.25 -0.02
C TYR A 115 -20.54 -15.91 -0.23
N PHE A 116 -20.99 -15.75 -1.45
CA PHE A 116 -22.39 -15.47 -1.75
C PHE A 116 -23.01 -16.66 -2.49
N ALA A 117 -24.31 -16.84 -2.32
CA ALA A 117 -25.02 -17.89 -3.05
C ALA A 117 -25.03 -17.54 -4.54
N HIS A 118 -24.78 -18.54 -5.37
CA HIS A 118 -24.96 -18.46 -6.80
C HIS A 118 -25.94 -19.59 -7.17
N GLY A 119 -27.06 -19.24 -7.80
CA GLY A 119 -28.07 -20.24 -8.14
C GLY A 119 -27.58 -21.30 -9.12
N ARG A 120 -28.43 -22.31 -9.29
CA ARG A 120 -28.25 -23.39 -10.27
C ARG A 120 -29.53 -23.48 -11.10
N PRO A 121 -29.51 -23.17 -12.41
CA PRO A 121 -28.34 -22.80 -13.23
C PRO A 121 -27.76 -21.43 -12.86
N LEU A 122 -26.50 -21.20 -13.24
CA LEU A 122 -25.83 -19.91 -13.01
C LEU A 122 -26.41 -18.86 -13.96
N ALA A 123 -27.26 -17.98 -13.43
CA ALA A 123 -27.82 -16.85 -14.16
C ALA A 123 -27.81 -15.58 -13.29
N VAL A 124 -27.79 -14.40 -13.92
CA VAL A 124 -27.61 -13.10 -13.24
C VAL A 124 -28.68 -12.85 -12.16
N ASP A 125 -29.91 -13.24 -12.44
CA ASP A 125 -31.08 -13.16 -11.56
C ASP A 125 -31.02 -14.12 -10.37
N THR A 126 -30.15 -15.13 -10.42
CA THR A 126 -29.99 -16.14 -9.36
C THR A 126 -28.83 -15.84 -8.40
N LEU A 127 -28.14 -14.71 -8.58
CA LEU A 127 -27.00 -14.30 -7.76
C LEU A 127 -27.46 -13.56 -6.50
N GLU A 128 -26.97 -13.98 -5.34
CA GLU A 128 -27.13 -13.25 -4.07
C GLU A 128 -25.97 -12.24 -3.92
N TYR A 129 -26.27 -11.02 -3.47
CA TYR A 129 -25.29 -9.93 -3.36
C TYR A 129 -25.31 -9.23 -1.99
N LYS A 130 -26.36 -9.43 -1.20
CA LYS A 130 -26.62 -8.76 0.07
C LYS A 130 -26.10 -9.58 1.24
N THR A 131 -26.47 -10.86 1.25
CA THR A 131 -26.27 -11.71 2.42
C THR A 131 -25.23 -12.78 2.11
N PRO A 132 -24.04 -12.71 2.73
CA PRO A 132 -23.05 -13.76 2.57
C PRO A 132 -23.53 -15.05 3.25
N LEU A 133 -23.16 -16.19 2.67
CA LEU A 133 -23.37 -17.52 3.22
C LEU A 133 -22.75 -17.65 4.61
N ALA A 134 -23.45 -18.35 5.49
CA ALA A 134 -22.90 -18.74 6.79
C ALA A 134 -21.74 -19.75 6.63
N HIS A 135 -21.84 -20.64 5.63
CA HIS A 135 -20.88 -21.71 5.36
C HIS A 135 -20.58 -21.82 3.85
N PRO A 136 -19.31 -21.98 3.44
CA PRO A 136 -18.12 -21.95 4.28
C PRO A 136 -17.88 -20.56 4.89
N PRO A 137 -17.27 -20.46 6.09
CA PRO A 137 -16.97 -19.17 6.70
C PRO A 137 -15.93 -18.42 5.86
N ARG A 138 -16.02 -17.08 5.87
CA ARG A 138 -14.99 -16.20 5.29
C ARG A 138 -13.58 -16.59 5.79
N ARG A 139 -12.59 -16.53 4.89
CA ARG A 139 -11.20 -16.91 5.22
C ARG A 139 -10.59 -16.09 6.35
N SER A 140 -11.08 -14.87 6.59
CA SER A 140 -10.59 -14.00 7.65
C SER A 140 -10.85 -14.50 9.08
N ARG A 141 -11.65 -15.58 9.27
CA ARG A 141 -11.79 -16.23 10.59
C ARG A 141 -10.64 -17.17 10.93
N HIS A 142 -9.91 -17.70 9.94
CA HIS A 142 -8.82 -18.66 10.21
C HIS A 142 -7.53 -17.99 10.71
N SER A 143 -7.30 -16.72 10.44
CA SER A 143 -6.12 -15.98 10.93
C SER A 143 -6.31 -15.33 12.30
N ALA A 144 -7.55 -15.17 12.79
CA ALA A 144 -7.82 -14.55 14.09
C ALA A 144 -7.52 -15.47 15.29
N LEU A 145 -7.38 -16.79 15.08
CA LEU A 145 -7.16 -17.78 16.15
C LEU A 145 -5.70 -18.21 16.35
N ARG A 146 -4.74 -17.67 15.57
CA ARG A 146 -3.29 -17.99 15.73
C ARG A 146 -2.36 -16.77 15.82
N SER A 147 -2.89 -15.56 15.98
CA SER A 147 -2.08 -14.37 16.26
C SER A 147 -2.63 -13.63 17.47
N GLY A 148 -2.65 -14.31 18.61
CA GLY A 148 -2.60 -13.65 19.91
C GLY A 148 -1.16 -13.25 20.19
N SER A 149 -0.93 -11.97 20.47
CA SER A 149 0.35 -11.37 20.89
C SER A 149 1.33 -10.94 19.79
N ALA A 150 1.05 -9.80 19.14
CA ALA A 150 2.04 -8.82 18.74
C ALA A 150 1.36 -7.54 18.19
N SER A 151 0.55 -6.88 19.02
CA SER A 151 0.18 -5.49 18.76
C SER A 151 1.20 -4.60 19.47
N THR A 152 2.34 -4.33 18.84
CA THR A 152 3.24 -3.25 19.27
C THR A 152 2.55 -1.91 19.03
N ARG A 153 1.80 -1.47 20.04
CA ARG A 153 1.32 -0.10 20.11
C ARG A 153 2.55 0.78 20.37
N VAL A 154 3.16 1.29 19.31
CA VAL A 154 4.21 2.33 19.42
C VAL A 154 3.53 3.56 20.02
N ARG A 155 3.86 3.88 21.28
CA ARG A 155 3.44 5.15 21.90
C ARG A 155 4.10 6.30 21.13
N PRO A 156 3.39 7.38 20.81
CA PRO A 156 4.04 8.58 20.28
C PRO A 156 4.96 9.18 21.35
N SER A 157 6.22 9.47 21.00
CA SER A 157 7.13 10.24 21.86
C SER A 157 6.58 11.66 22.07
N PRO A 158 6.64 12.23 23.29
CA PRO A 158 6.27 13.62 23.51
C PRO A 158 7.29 14.56 22.86
N ALA A 159 6.75 15.64 22.30
CA ALA A 159 7.44 16.70 21.57
C ALA A 159 8.62 17.32 22.35
N GLY A 160 9.67 17.70 21.61
CA GLY A 160 10.84 18.40 22.13
C GLY A 160 10.54 19.82 22.61
N GLY A 161 11.23 20.21 23.68
CA GLY A 161 11.37 21.57 24.19
C GLY A 161 12.44 21.58 25.30
N PRO A 162 13.25 22.64 25.44
CA PRO A 162 14.68 22.52 25.74
C PRO A 162 15.01 22.72 27.23
N THR A 163 16.02 22.00 27.74
CA THR A 163 16.69 22.37 29.00
C THR A 163 18.21 22.25 28.89
N ARG A 164 18.83 23.41 29.08
CA ARG A 164 20.26 23.67 29.26
C ARG A 164 20.63 23.35 30.71
N SER A 165 21.64 22.52 30.94
CA SER A 165 22.44 22.55 32.17
C SER A 165 23.79 21.86 31.96
N SER A 166 24.84 22.62 32.29
CA SER A 166 26.29 22.42 32.13
C SER A 166 26.87 21.14 32.79
N PRO A 167 28.10 20.73 32.40
CA PRO A 167 28.81 19.63 33.04
C PRO A 167 29.55 20.11 34.32
N SER A 168 29.38 19.39 35.43
CA SER A 168 30.17 19.58 36.65
C SER A 168 31.40 18.66 36.65
N MET A 169 32.58 19.27 36.71
CA MET A 169 33.84 18.63 37.11
C MET A 169 33.88 18.34 38.61
N GLY A 170 34.65 17.31 38.97
CA GLY A 170 35.24 17.06 40.30
C GLY A 170 35.91 15.69 40.29
N THR A 171 37.21 15.56 39.96
CA THR A 171 38.38 15.48 40.88
C THR A 171 38.32 14.31 41.87
N ALA A 172 39.35 13.55 42.22
CA ALA A 172 40.74 13.33 41.79
C ALA A 172 41.31 12.25 42.75
N ALA A 173 42.24 11.41 42.30
CA ALA A 173 43.32 10.72 43.06
C ALA A 173 43.86 9.59 42.15
N GLY A 174 45.08 9.63 41.60
CA GLY A 174 46.37 9.43 42.31
C GLY A 174 46.56 7.92 42.54
N SER A 175 47.60 7.19 42.13
CA SER A 175 49.01 7.49 41.79
C SER A 175 49.63 6.14 41.34
N SER A 176 50.19 6.04 40.13
CA SER A 176 51.64 5.87 39.79
C SER A 176 52.40 4.62 40.28
N ALA A 177 52.96 3.86 39.32
CA ALA A 177 54.36 3.36 39.22
C ALA A 177 54.46 2.49 37.95
N SER A 178 55.10 2.92 36.85
CA SER A 178 56.52 2.75 36.46
C SER A 178 56.98 1.28 36.54
N SER A 179 57.67 0.66 35.58
CA SER A 179 58.72 1.01 34.62
C SER A 179 58.84 -0.22 33.66
N GLY A 180 59.47 -0.29 32.50
CA GLY A 180 60.47 0.51 31.79
C GLY A 180 61.28 -0.47 30.89
N GLY A 181 61.76 0.02 29.72
CA GLY A 181 62.82 -0.62 28.92
C GLY A 181 62.33 -1.43 27.70
N ALA A 182 62.44 -0.93 26.45
CA ALA A 182 63.64 -0.87 25.58
C ALA A 182 63.85 -2.18 24.79
N ARG A 183 64.28 -2.26 23.52
CA ARG A 183 64.51 -1.40 22.35
C ARG A 183 65.07 -2.35 21.25
N SER A 184 64.85 -2.06 19.95
CA SER A 184 65.63 -2.49 18.75
C SER A 184 65.90 -3.99 18.52
N THR A 185 65.70 -4.58 17.35
CA THR A 185 66.05 -4.15 15.98
C THR A 185 65.08 -4.73 14.96
#